data_AF-A0A523A6I4-F1
#
_entry.id   AF-A0A523A6I4-F1
#
_cell.length_a   1.000
_cell.length_b   1.000
_cell.length_c   1.000
_cell.angle_alpha   90.00
_cell.angle_beta   90.00
_cell.angle_gamma   90.00
#
_symmetry.space_group_name_H-M   'P 1'
#
loop_
_entity.id
_entity.type
_entity.pdbx_description
1 polymer ?
#
loop_
_entity_poly.entity_id
_entity_poly.type
_entity_poly.pdbx_seq_one_letter_code
_entity_poly.pdbx_strand_id
1 'polypeptide(L)'
;MKNNDPAAVVRFDKKRKGKKLSNREWQSQTDPDSRIARMKDGTTRLAYKSEHAVDLATGAMLGIKMYPANQGDTASVDDTLTAAEDNLAILGNEPPELLCVVADRGYHQADLIRNIDTDKGLTTYIPERRSEQRRRWHGDEEACLRISRQSPTHPRQRRQAAGASPLRSGGTKFRHVQTQRQPWQTDPART
;
A
#
# COMPACT_ATOMS: atom_id res chain seq x y z
N MET A 1 -44.75 22.20 -19.44
CA MET A 1 -44.17 20.86 -19.70
C MET A 1 -42.83 20.78 -19.01
N LYS A 2 -42.64 19.88 -18.03
CA LYS A 2 -41.32 19.68 -17.42
C LYS A 2 -40.47 18.89 -18.43
N ASN A 3 -39.46 19.53 -19.00
CA ASN A 3 -38.51 18.86 -19.91
C ASN A 3 -37.80 17.74 -19.15
N ASN A 4 -38.24 16.51 -19.36
CA ASN A 4 -37.69 15.30 -18.75
C ASN A 4 -36.62 14.67 -19.66
N ASP A 5 -35.81 15.51 -20.32
CA ASP A 5 -34.66 15.05 -21.11
C ASP A 5 -33.60 14.47 -20.15
N PRO A 6 -33.31 13.15 -20.19
CA PRO A 6 -32.36 12.54 -19.28
C PRO A 6 -30.96 13.16 -19.41
N ALA A 7 -30.57 13.65 -20.59
CA ALA A 7 -29.31 14.36 -20.77
C ALA A 7 -29.32 15.74 -20.10
N ALA A 8 -30.44 16.45 -20.07
CA ALA A 8 -30.60 17.69 -19.32
C ALA A 8 -30.53 17.45 -17.80
N VAL A 9 -31.18 16.39 -17.29
CA VAL A 9 -31.15 16.01 -15.87
C VAL A 9 -29.72 15.66 -15.42
N VAL A 10 -29.00 14.86 -16.19
CA VAL A 10 -27.59 14.50 -15.89
C VAL A 10 -26.68 15.74 -15.92
N ARG A 11 -26.87 16.65 -16.88
CA ARG A 11 -26.10 17.92 -16.94
C ARG A 11 -26.39 18.82 -15.75
N PHE A 12 -27.65 18.90 -15.33
CA PHE A 12 -28.06 19.66 -14.14
C PHE A 12 -27.45 19.06 -12.87
N ASP A 13 -27.58 17.75 -12.64
CA ASP A 13 -26.97 17.09 -11.47
C ASP A 13 -25.44 17.18 -11.50
N LYS A 14 -24.82 17.15 -12.68
CA LYS A 14 -23.38 17.42 -12.84
C LYS A 14 -22.97 18.80 -12.31
N LYS A 15 -23.79 19.83 -12.53
CA LYS A 15 -23.53 21.23 -12.17
C LYS A 15 -24.09 21.65 -10.80
N ARG A 16 -24.80 20.78 -10.08
CA ARG A 16 -25.36 21.08 -8.76
C ARG A 16 -24.26 21.50 -7.77
N LYS A 17 -24.41 22.68 -7.17
CA LYS A 17 -23.51 23.18 -6.12
C LYS A 17 -23.72 22.38 -4.83
N GLY A 18 -22.65 22.19 -4.05
CA GLY A 18 -22.72 21.49 -2.75
C GLY A 18 -22.91 19.97 -2.82
N LYS A 19 -22.75 19.34 -4.00
CA LYS A 19 -22.93 17.89 -4.15
C LYS A 19 -21.71 17.04 -3.78
N LYS A 20 -20.54 17.68 -3.59
CA LYS A 20 -19.31 17.00 -3.21
C LYS A 20 -19.26 16.96 -1.68
N LEU A 21 -18.83 15.82 -1.16
CA LEU A 21 -18.65 15.60 0.26
C LEU A 21 -17.28 14.97 0.47
N SER A 22 -16.58 15.41 1.50
CA SER A 22 -15.27 14.89 1.85
C SER A 22 -15.32 14.05 3.14
N ASN A 23 -14.33 13.18 3.32
CA ASN A 23 -14.16 12.43 4.58
C ASN A 23 -13.84 13.34 5.79
N ARG A 24 -13.65 14.65 5.60
CA ARG A 24 -13.48 15.63 6.70
C ARG A 24 -14.81 16.19 7.19
N GLU A 25 -15.81 16.25 6.31
CA GLU A 25 -17.10 16.89 6.57
C GLU A 25 -18.20 15.88 6.89
N TRP A 26 -17.94 14.60 6.64
CA TRP A 26 -18.92 13.55 6.84
C TRP A 26 -18.29 12.24 7.32
N GLN A 27 -19.01 11.60 8.21
CA GLN A 27 -18.71 10.30 8.79
C GLN A 27 -20.01 9.48 8.84
N SER A 28 -19.91 8.17 8.66
CA SER A 28 -21.06 7.29 8.77
C SER A 28 -21.52 7.17 10.22
N GLN A 29 -22.83 7.20 10.44
CA GLN A 29 -23.42 7.04 11.76
C GLN A 29 -23.34 5.59 12.26
N THR A 30 -23.39 4.62 11.37
CA THR A 30 -23.39 3.19 11.72
C THR A 30 -22.00 2.59 11.78
N ASP A 31 -21.06 3.16 11.03
CA ASP A 31 -19.67 2.70 10.98
C ASP A 31 -18.71 3.90 10.87
N PRO A 32 -18.35 4.52 12.01
CA PRO A 32 -17.51 5.70 12.05
C PRO A 32 -16.11 5.53 11.47
N ASP A 33 -15.61 4.30 11.30
CA ASP A 33 -14.26 4.02 10.81
C ASP A 33 -14.21 3.84 9.29
N SER A 34 -15.35 3.56 8.66
CA SER A 34 -15.48 3.50 7.20
C SER A 34 -15.20 4.85 6.55
N ARG A 35 -14.64 4.83 5.34
CA ARG A 35 -14.34 6.06 4.58
C ARG A 35 -14.93 6.03 3.19
N ILE A 36 -15.40 7.18 2.73
CA ILE A 36 -15.82 7.39 1.34
C ILE A 36 -14.59 7.20 0.45
N ALA A 37 -14.65 6.20 -0.43
CA ALA A 37 -13.59 5.90 -1.37
C ALA A 37 -14.16 5.58 -2.76
N ARG A 38 -13.33 5.84 -3.77
CA ARG A 38 -13.60 5.42 -5.15
C ARG A 38 -13.15 3.98 -5.35
N MET A 39 -14.04 3.17 -5.92
CA MET A 39 -13.83 1.78 -6.29
C MET A 39 -13.28 1.68 -7.72
N LYS A 40 -12.77 0.49 -8.08
CA LYS A 40 -12.17 0.23 -9.40
C LYS A 40 -13.18 0.32 -10.55
N ASP A 41 -14.45 0.05 -10.28
CA ASP A 41 -15.57 0.21 -11.23
C ASP A 41 -16.01 1.68 -11.41
N GLY A 42 -15.31 2.62 -10.75
CA GLY A 42 -15.61 4.04 -10.79
C GLY A 42 -16.73 4.49 -9.84
N THR A 43 -17.36 3.57 -9.10
CA THR A 43 -18.36 3.92 -8.10
C THR A 43 -17.72 4.51 -6.84
N THR A 44 -18.53 5.19 -6.03
CA THR A 44 -18.12 5.69 -4.71
C THR A 44 -18.86 4.87 -3.65
N ARG A 45 -18.14 4.29 -2.69
CA ARG A 45 -18.72 3.53 -1.58
C ARG A 45 -18.01 3.85 -0.27
N LEU A 46 -18.61 3.46 0.85
CA LEU A 46 -17.89 3.33 2.12
C LEU A 46 -17.04 2.06 2.06
N ALA A 47 -15.79 2.17 2.50
CA ALA A 47 -14.85 1.07 2.36
C ALA A 47 -13.75 1.09 3.42
N TYR A 48 -13.12 -0.08 3.48
CA TYR A 48 -11.83 -0.32 4.11
C TYR A 48 -10.81 -0.71 3.05
N LYS A 49 -9.54 -0.55 3.41
CA LYS A 49 -8.40 -1.06 2.67
C LYS A 49 -7.78 -2.18 3.50
N SER A 50 -7.60 -3.34 2.89
CA SER A 50 -6.81 -4.43 3.48
C SER A 50 -5.38 -4.39 2.96
N GLU A 51 -4.42 -4.51 3.86
CA GLU A 51 -3.03 -4.83 3.57
C GLU A 51 -2.66 -6.18 4.20
N HIS A 52 -1.78 -6.94 3.54
CA HIS A 52 -1.29 -8.20 4.09
C HIS A 52 0.23 -8.28 3.89
N ALA A 53 0.94 -8.92 4.81
CA ALA A 53 2.32 -9.30 4.63
C ALA A 53 2.35 -10.77 4.25
N VAL A 54 3.03 -11.11 3.15
CA VAL A 54 3.12 -12.49 2.64
C VAL A 54 4.57 -12.87 2.44
N ASP A 55 4.95 -14.06 2.89
CA ASP A 55 6.22 -14.68 2.54
C ASP A 55 6.22 -15.08 1.06
N LEU A 56 7.21 -14.62 0.30
CA LEU A 56 7.40 -15.00 -1.10
C LEU A 56 7.85 -16.44 -1.31
N ALA A 57 8.55 -17.03 -0.35
CA ALA A 57 9.07 -18.39 -0.51
C ALA A 57 7.97 -19.43 -0.33
N THR A 58 7.15 -19.28 0.71
CA THR A 58 6.10 -20.26 1.06
C THR A 58 4.69 -19.84 0.70
N GLY A 59 4.45 -18.53 0.51
CA GLY A 59 3.10 -17.98 0.36
C GLY A 59 2.35 -17.81 1.69
N ALA A 60 2.98 -18.05 2.83
CA ALA A 60 2.36 -17.88 4.14
C ALA A 60 1.97 -16.42 4.40
N MET A 61 0.77 -16.20 4.94
CA MET A 61 0.36 -14.89 5.45
C MET A 61 1.02 -14.65 6.79
N LEU A 62 1.80 -13.57 6.87
CA LEU A 62 2.57 -13.19 8.06
C LEU A 62 1.92 -12.04 8.81
N GLY A 63 0.98 -11.32 8.21
CA GLY A 63 0.17 -10.32 8.88
C GLY A 63 -0.94 -9.81 8.00
N ILE A 64 -2.03 -9.33 8.60
CA ILE A 64 -3.14 -8.68 7.91
C ILE A 64 -3.53 -7.44 8.70
N LYS A 65 -3.63 -6.30 8.03
CA LYS A 65 -4.06 -5.04 8.63
C LYS A 65 -5.19 -4.43 7.81
N MET A 66 -6.19 -3.92 8.51
CA MET A 66 -7.29 -3.17 7.93
C MET A 66 -7.11 -1.70 8.25
N TYR A 67 -7.22 -0.87 7.22
CA TYR A 67 -7.09 0.58 7.32
C TYR A 67 -8.34 1.27 6.77
N PRO A 68 -8.64 2.49 7.23
CA PRO A 68 -9.63 3.33 6.58
C PRO A 68 -9.30 3.51 5.09
N ALA A 69 -10.28 3.49 4.18
CA ALA A 69 -10.00 3.46 2.74
C ALA A 69 -9.35 4.74 2.16
N ASN A 70 -9.23 5.81 2.94
CA ASN A 70 -8.50 7.02 2.58
C ASN A 70 -7.02 7.00 3.03
N GLN A 71 -6.57 5.96 3.74
CA GLN A 71 -5.17 5.80 4.12
C GLN A 71 -4.32 5.47 2.88
N GLY A 72 -3.23 6.22 2.71
CA GLY A 72 -2.28 6.01 1.62
C GLY A 72 -1.38 4.80 1.87
N ASP A 73 -0.98 4.13 0.79
CA ASP A 73 -0.06 2.97 0.80
C ASP A 73 1.23 3.27 1.58
N THR A 74 1.85 4.41 1.33
CA THR A 74 3.11 4.78 2.00
C THR A 74 2.97 5.08 3.49
N ALA A 75 1.75 5.37 3.94
CA ALA A 75 1.44 5.70 5.33
C ALA A 75 0.89 4.51 6.13
N SER A 76 0.75 3.33 5.52
CA SER A 76 0.22 2.13 6.20
C SER A 76 1.19 0.94 6.20
N VAL A 77 2.21 0.95 5.34
CA VAL A 77 3.13 -0.19 5.22
C VAL A 77 3.95 -0.44 6.49
N ASP A 78 4.34 0.58 7.23
CA ASP A 78 5.17 0.42 8.43
C ASP A 78 4.44 -0.37 9.53
N ASP A 79 3.19 0.01 9.80
CA ASP A 79 2.28 -0.71 10.70
C ASP A 79 2.07 -2.18 10.27
N THR A 80 2.03 -2.44 8.95
CA THR A 80 1.88 -3.79 8.41
C THR A 80 3.16 -4.61 8.56
N LEU A 81 4.34 -4.00 8.41
CA LEU A 81 5.63 -4.66 8.66
C LEU A 81 5.80 -5.02 10.13
N THR A 82 5.48 -4.07 11.04
CA THR A 82 5.53 -4.31 12.48
C THR A 82 4.59 -5.46 12.88
N ALA A 83 3.38 -5.52 12.34
CA ALA A 83 2.47 -6.65 12.59
C ALA A 83 3.03 -8.00 12.09
N ALA A 84 3.81 -8.00 11.00
CA ALA A 84 4.48 -9.21 10.53
C ALA A 84 5.64 -9.63 11.45
N GLU A 85 6.44 -8.68 11.92
CA GLU A 85 7.52 -8.90 12.89
C GLU A 85 6.98 -9.48 14.20
N ASP A 86 5.90 -8.90 14.72
CA ASP A 86 5.22 -9.37 15.94
C ASP A 86 4.75 -10.82 15.80
N ASN A 87 4.12 -11.15 14.67
CA ASN A 87 3.65 -12.51 14.42
C ASN A 87 4.79 -13.52 14.27
N LEU A 88 5.90 -13.12 13.64
CA LEU A 88 7.08 -13.97 13.52
C LEU A 88 7.72 -14.23 14.89
N ALA A 89 7.79 -13.22 15.76
CA ALA A 89 8.35 -13.33 17.10
C ALA A 89 7.61 -14.37 17.97
N ILE A 90 6.35 -14.70 17.65
CA ILE A 90 5.56 -15.72 18.36
C ILE A 90 5.99 -17.16 17.97
N LEU A 91 6.66 -17.36 16.83
CA LEU A 91 6.95 -18.70 16.29
C LEU A 91 8.04 -19.50 17.02
N GLY A 92 8.67 -18.94 18.06
CA GLY A 92 9.59 -19.66 18.96
C GLY A 92 10.93 -18.95 19.14
N ASN A 93 11.94 -19.69 19.62
CA ASN A 93 13.24 -19.12 20.01
C ASN A 93 14.12 -18.66 18.84
N GLU A 94 13.89 -19.18 17.63
CA GLU A 94 14.57 -18.76 16.40
C GLU A 94 13.54 -18.39 15.33
N PRO A 95 12.88 -17.23 15.47
CA PRO A 95 11.89 -16.78 14.52
C PRO A 95 12.55 -16.43 13.18
N PRO A 96 11.90 -16.69 12.03
CA PRO A 96 12.40 -16.24 10.74
C PRO A 96 12.51 -14.72 10.70
N GLU A 97 13.59 -14.20 10.13
CA GLU A 97 13.80 -12.75 10.00
C GLU A 97 13.21 -12.20 8.69
N LEU A 98 12.72 -10.95 8.76
CA LEU A 98 12.42 -10.15 7.58
C LEU A 98 13.73 -9.76 6.88
N LEU A 99 13.90 -10.10 5.59
CA LEU A 99 15.10 -9.69 4.84
C LEU A 99 14.88 -8.52 3.88
N CYS A 100 13.74 -8.53 3.19
CA CYS A 100 13.45 -7.54 2.16
C CYS A 100 11.96 -7.33 1.99
N VAL A 101 11.59 -6.13 1.54
CA VAL A 101 10.20 -5.73 1.26
C VAL A 101 10.04 -5.53 -0.24
N VAL A 102 9.19 -6.34 -0.87
CA VAL A 102 8.76 -6.14 -2.26
C VAL A 102 7.37 -5.51 -2.26
N ALA A 103 7.20 -4.33 -2.86
CA ALA A 103 5.91 -3.65 -2.92
C ALA A 103 5.65 -3.04 -4.30
N ASP A 104 4.40 -2.68 -4.57
CA ASP A 104 4.04 -2.04 -5.84
C ASP A 104 4.50 -0.58 -5.92
N ARG A 105 4.38 0.01 -7.11
CA ARG A 105 4.79 1.39 -7.40
C ARG A 105 4.11 2.46 -6.52
N GLY A 106 2.94 2.18 -5.97
CA GLY A 106 2.21 3.06 -5.03
C GLY A 106 2.98 3.32 -3.74
N TYR A 107 3.87 2.39 -3.35
CA TYR A 107 4.74 2.50 -2.18
C TYR A 107 6.06 3.23 -2.48
N HIS A 108 6.26 3.74 -3.70
CA HIS A 108 7.53 4.37 -4.08
C HIS A 108 7.63 5.83 -3.56
N GLN A 109 8.02 5.97 -2.29
CA GLN A 109 8.31 7.25 -1.63
C GLN A 109 9.71 7.24 -1.01
N ALA A 110 10.45 8.34 -1.21
CA ALA A 110 11.84 8.48 -0.76
C ALA A 110 12.00 8.29 0.75
N ASP A 111 11.23 9.03 1.56
CA ASP A 111 11.29 8.92 3.01
C ASP A 111 10.93 7.51 3.49
N LEU A 112 9.91 6.89 2.88
CA LEU A 112 9.52 5.53 3.25
C LEU A 112 10.65 4.52 3.00
N ILE A 113 11.24 4.58 1.80
CA ILE A 113 12.36 3.72 1.40
C ILE A 113 13.55 3.93 2.32
N ARG A 114 13.84 5.19 2.68
CA ARG A 114 14.91 5.54 3.62
C ARG A 114 14.63 4.94 4.99
N ASN A 115 13.46 5.18 5.56
CA ASN A 115 13.10 4.74 6.90
C ASN A 115 13.09 3.21 7.02
N ILE A 116 12.56 2.48 6.03
CA ILE A 116 12.58 1.00 6.05
C ILE A 116 14.03 0.46 6.09
N ASP A 117 14.96 1.06 5.35
CA ASP A 117 16.34 0.59 5.30
C ASP A 117 17.19 1.12 6.48
N THR A 118 16.91 2.31 7.05
CA THR A 118 17.59 2.78 8.27
C THR A 118 17.07 2.12 9.54
N ASP A 119 15.75 2.07 9.69
CA ASP A 119 15.11 1.81 10.98
C ASP A 119 14.91 0.31 11.18
N LYS A 120 14.59 -0.41 10.09
CA LYS A 120 14.36 -1.86 10.11
C LYS A 120 15.48 -2.67 9.44
N GLY A 121 16.44 -2.02 8.77
CA GLY A 121 17.53 -2.70 8.07
C GLY A 121 17.08 -3.53 6.85
N LEU A 122 15.88 -3.29 6.33
CA LEU A 122 15.27 -4.11 5.27
C LEU A 122 15.60 -3.57 3.89
N THR A 123 16.01 -4.45 2.99
CA THR A 123 16.20 -4.08 1.58
C THR A 123 14.84 -3.93 0.88
N THR A 124 14.62 -2.83 0.18
CA THR A 124 13.35 -2.54 -0.50
C THR A 124 13.43 -2.73 -2.02
N TYR A 125 12.42 -3.39 -2.60
CA TYR A 125 12.25 -3.58 -4.04
C TYR A 125 10.91 -3.00 -4.48
N ILE A 126 10.91 -1.71 -4.84
CA ILE A 126 9.70 -0.96 -5.16
C ILE A 126 9.89 -0.25 -6.51
N PRO A 127 9.11 -0.59 -7.55
CA PRO A 127 9.27 0.01 -8.88
C PRO A 127 9.17 1.53 -8.84
N GLU A 128 10.06 2.19 -9.57
CA GLU A 128 10.13 3.64 -9.61
C GLU A 128 8.85 4.26 -10.20
N ARG A 129 8.41 5.39 -9.61
CA ARG A 129 7.30 6.13 -10.19
C ARG A 129 7.77 6.83 -11.46
N ARG A 130 7.32 6.38 -12.65
CA ARG A 130 7.43 7.17 -13.90
C ARG A 130 7.00 8.61 -13.65
N SER A 131 7.93 9.54 -13.80
CA SER A 131 7.70 10.97 -13.85
C SER A 131 8.28 11.52 -15.15
N GLU A 132 7.56 12.43 -15.79
CA GLU A 132 8.06 13.15 -16.97
C GLU A 132 9.15 14.17 -16.60
N GLN A 133 9.25 14.50 -15.31
CA GLN A 133 10.22 15.44 -14.77
C GLN A 133 11.31 14.71 -13.98
N ARG A 134 12.56 15.17 -14.13
CA ARG A 134 13.70 14.71 -13.33
C ARG A 134 13.48 15.09 -11.87
N ARG A 135 13.69 14.16 -10.94
CA ARG A 135 13.53 14.43 -9.51
C ARG A 135 14.48 15.54 -9.05
N ARG A 136 13.94 16.45 -8.25
CA ARG A 136 14.71 17.44 -7.49
C ARG A 136 14.86 16.90 -6.08
N TRP A 137 16.08 16.54 -5.71
CA TRP A 137 16.38 15.91 -4.42
C TRP A 137 16.51 16.91 -3.27
N HIS A 138 16.54 18.21 -3.57
CA HIS A 138 16.64 19.28 -2.56
C HIS A 138 17.78 19.08 -1.53
N GLY A 139 18.89 18.45 -1.95
CA GLY A 139 20.03 18.15 -1.07
C GLY A 139 19.92 16.82 -0.31
N ASP A 140 18.85 16.04 -0.47
CA ASP A 140 18.72 14.69 0.12
C ASP A 140 19.50 13.66 -0.72
N GLU A 141 20.82 13.69 -0.58
CA GLU A 141 21.75 12.79 -1.26
C GLU A 141 21.57 11.33 -0.82
N GLU A 142 21.23 11.10 0.45
CA GLU A 142 20.98 9.76 1.01
C GLU A 142 19.74 9.12 0.36
N ALA A 143 18.63 9.83 0.25
CA ALA A 143 17.45 9.32 -0.46
C ALA A 143 17.76 9.05 -1.94
N CYS A 144 18.59 9.88 -2.58
CA CYS A 144 19.03 9.71 -3.96
C CYS A 144 19.84 8.41 -4.14
N LEU A 145 20.81 8.17 -3.26
CA LEU A 145 21.63 6.96 -3.24
C LEU A 145 20.78 5.71 -2.96
N ARG A 146 19.84 5.78 -2.01
CA ARG A 146 18.97 4.65 -1.66
C ARG A 146 18.07 4.25 -2.83
N ILE A 147 17.38 5.20 -3.44
CA ILE A 147 16.48 4.93 -4.57
C ILE A 147 17.26 4.44 -5.80
N SER A 148 18.45 5.01 -6.06
CA SER A 148 19.30 4.52 -7.16
C SER A 148 19.83 3.09 -6.91
N ARG A 149 20.07 2.69 -5.66
CA ARG A 149 20.46 1.32 -5.28
C ARG A 149 19.37 0.27 -5.50
N GLN A 150 18.10 0.67 -5.54
CA GLN A 150 16.99 -0.22 -5.89
C GLN A 150 16.95 -0.54 -7.40
N SER A 151 17.64 0.25 -8.23
CA SER A 151 17.62 0.08 -9.68
C SER A 151 18.24 -1.26 -10.11
N PRO A 152 17.63 -1.98 -11.07
CA PRO A 152 18.16 -3.24 -11.63
C PRO A 152 19.59 -3.17 -12.19
N THR A 153 20.09 -1.96 -12.43
CA THR A 153 21.42 -1.68 -13.00
C THR A 153 22.53 -1.60 -11.94
N HIS A 154 22.22 -1.70 -10.65
CA HIS A 154 23.20 -1.53 -9.58
C HIS A 154 24.13 -2.76 -9.44
N PRO A 155 25.47 -2.62 -9.35
CA PRO A 155 26.44 -3.72 -9.41
C PRO A 155 26.30 -4.80 -8.31
N ARG A 156 25.72 -4.48 -7.15
CA ARG A 156 25.36 -5.48 -6.12
C ARG A 156 24.32 -6.49 -6.60
N GLN A 157 23.42 -6.12 -7.52
CA GLN A 157 22.41 -7.02 -8.09
C GLN A 157 23.00 -8.00 -9.11
N ARG A 158 24.01 -7.59 -9.89
CA ARG A 158 24.75 -8.51 -10.80
C ARG A 158 25.35 -9.70 -10.07
N ARG A 159 25.84 -9.51 -8.85
CA ARG A 159 26.41 -10.58 -8.03
C ARG A 159 25.35 -11.50 -7.41
N GLN A 160 24.17 -10.98 -7.06
CA GLN A 160 23.08 -11.79 -6.49
C GLN A 160 22.29 -12.54 -7.57
N ALA A 161 22.14 -11.98 -8.78
CA ALA A 161 21.53 -12.66 -9.92
C ALA A 161 22.44 -13.77 -10.50
N ALA A 162 23.77 -13.59 -10.46
CA ALA A 162 24.73 -14.61 -10.87
C ALA A 162 25.06 -15.65 -9.79
N GLY A 163 24.62 -15.43 -8.55
CA GLY A 163 24.90 -16.30 -7.38
C GLY A 163 23.68 -17.07 -6.87
N ALA A 164 22.60 -17.16 -7.65
CA ALA A 164 21.39 -17.91 -7.27
C ALA A 164 21.60 -19.43 -7.36
N SER A 165 22.45 -19.97 -6.47
CA SER A 165 22.42 -21.34 -5.97
C SER A 165 22.39 -21.27 -4.43
N PRO A 166 21.68 -22.20 -3.76
CA PRO A 166 21.08 -21.96 -2.46
C PRO A 166 22.10 -22.15 -1.35
N LEU A 167 22.34 -21.16 -0.49
CA LEU A 167 22.87 -21.36 0.88
C LEU A 167 22.90 -20.03 1.67
N ARG A 168 21.76 -19.74 2.30
CA ARG A 168 21.69 -19.44 3.74
C ARG A 168 20.27 -19.81 4.17
N SER A 169 20.17 -20.97 4.81
CA SER A 169 18.96 -21.43 5.50
C SER A 169 18.53 -20.38 6.53
N GLY A 170 17.31 -19.86 6.39
CA GLY A 170 16.69 -19.01 7.42
C GLY A 170 16.13 -17.66 6.93
N GLY A 171 16.37 -17.27 5.68
CA GLY A 171 15.98 -15.95 5.17
C GLY A 171 14.67 -15.93 4.38
N THR A 172 13.62 -15.33 4.95
CA THR A 172 12.31 -15.18 4.31
C THR A 172 12.28 -13.87 3.49
N LYS A 173 11.94 -13.96 2.20
CA LYS A 173 11.79 -12.77 1.33
C LYS A 173 10.33 -12.33 1.38
N PHE A 174 10.05 -11.05 1.62
CA PHE A 174 8.66 -10.59 1.77
C PHE A 174 8.13 -9.94 0.51
N ARG A 175 6.86 -10.24 0.22
CA ARG A 175 6.03 -9.44 -0.66
C ARG A 175 4.95 -8.80 0.18
N HIS A 176 4.96 -7.48 0.14
CA HIS A 176 3.81 -6.68 0.52
C HIS A 176 2.81 -6.57 -0.64
N VAL A 177 1.59 -6.28 -0.23
CA VAL A 177 0.36 -6.82 -0.79
C VAL A 177 -0.31 -6.03 -1.90
N GLN A 178 -1.14 -6.78 -2.62
CA GLN A 178 -2.25 -6.29 -3.41
C GLN A 178 -3.27 -5.53 -2.54
N THR A 179 -3.20 -4.21 -2.56
CA THR A 179 -4.19 -3.34 -1.94
C THR A 179 -5.59 -3.62 -2.53
N GLN A 180 -6.52 -4.14 -1.71
CA GLN A 180 -7.93 -4.25 -2.09
C GLN A 180 -8.77 -3.29 -1.25
N ARG A 181 -9.51 -2.43 -1.95
CA ARG A 181 -10.61 -1.66 -1.34
C ARG A 181 -11.85 -2.53 -1.41
N GLN A 182 -12.33 -2.97 -0.26
CA GLN A 182 -13.55 -3.76 -0.16
C GLN A 182 -14.70 -2.82 0.23
N PRO A 183 -15.85 -2.88 -0.48
CA PRO A 183 -17.02 -2.13 -0.07
C PRO A 183 -17.52 -2.65 1.28
N TRP A 184 -18.00 -1.75 2.13
CA TRP A 184 -18.73 -2.14 3.31
C TRP A 184 -20.04 -2.85 2.88
N GLN A 185 -20.24 -4.08 3.32
CA GLN A 185 -21.43 -4.89 3.07
C GLN A 185 -22.29 -4.93 4.33
N THR A 186 -23.40 -4.19 4.36
CA THR A 186 -24.39 -4.35 5.43
C THR A 186 -24.87 -5.79 5.52
N ASP A 187 -24.78 -6.40 6.69
CA ASP A 187 -25.33 -7.72 6.97
C ASP A 187 -26.86 -7.69 6.75
N PRO A 188 -27.41 -8.48 5.81
CA PRO A 188 -28.85 -8.50 5.55
C PRO A 188 -29.66 -9.09 6.72
N ALA A 189 -29.04 -9.67 7.75
CA ALA A 189 -29.73 -10.24 8.90
C ALA A 189 -30.18 -9.23 9.97
N ARG A 190 -30.05 -7.92 9.72
CA ARG A 190 -30.39 -6.86 10.68
C ARG A 190 -31.41 -5.87 10.11
N THR A 191 -32.61 -6.36 9.82
CA THR A 191 -33.84 -5.57 9.60
C THR A 191 -35.00 -6.20 10.31
#